data_AF-A0A0F9ARK7-F1
#
_entry.id   AF-A0A0F9ARK7-F1
#
_cell.length_a   1.000
_cell.length_b   1.000
_cell.length_c   1.000
_cell.angle_alpha   90.00
_cell.angle_beta   90.00
_cell.angle_gamma   90.00
#
_symmetry.space_group_name_H-M   'P 1'
#
loop_
_entity.id
_entity.type
_entity.pdbx_description
1 polymer ?
#
loop_
_entity_poly.entity_id
_entity_poly.type
_entity_poly.pdbx_seq_one_letter_code
_entity_poly.pdbx_strand_id
1 'polypeptide(L)'
;FESLEYDVTQHLSNLTSLLAYWAYMIIGLDYDSYGYLGGGPFFQQAENIVQNAQNAREGGWKPFESLDHKNRYWLVTDILNDGYRPLREFNYSYHRMGLDIMDSKVNEGRAVIAESLDKLQMVYREKPDPFVYWLQLILDAKSDEMINIFSESFTEEKNRAVNILQEIDPANKTKYDKIQASN
;
A
#
# COMPACT_ATOMS: atom_id res chain seq x y z
N PHE A 1 10.89 -16.02 32.70
CA PHE A 1 10.79 -15.95 31.24
C PHE A 1 9.32 -16.13 30.88
N GLU A 2 8.76 -15.23 30.09
CA GLU A 2 7.39 -15.36 29.57
C GLU A 2 7.47 -16.15 28.26
N SER A 3 6.67 -17.21 28.15
CA SER A 3 6.60 -18.03 26.94
C SER A 3 5.88 -17.26 25.84
N LEU A 4 6.40 -17.29 24.61
CA LEU A 4 5.73 -16.69 23.46
C LEU A 4 4.68 -17.67 22.92
N GLU A 5 3.42 -17.44 23.30
CA GLU A 5 2.29 -18.24 22.85
C GLU A 5 1.42 -17.44 21.88
N TYR A 6 1.11 -18.07 20.75
CA TYR A 6 0.23 -17.52 19.72
C TYR A 6 -0.89 -18.51 19.43
N ASP A 7 -2.11 -17.99 19.34
CA ASP A 7 -3.30 -18.74 18.95
C ASP A 7 -4.02 -17.94 17.86
N VAL A 8 -4.39 -18.63 16.78
CA VAL A 8 -5.05 -18.01 15.62
C VAL A 8 -6.47 -17.57 15.96
N THR A 9 -7.08 -18.18 16.97
CA THR A 9 -8.49 -18.00 17.33
C THR A 9 -8.71 -17.03 18.49
N GLN A 10 -7.68 -16.69 19.25
CA GLN A 10 -7.79 -15.85 20.43
C GLN A 10 -6.57 -14.97 20.66
N HIS A 11 -6.81 -13.78 21.21
CA HIS A 11 -5.76 -12.86 21.62
C HIS A 11 -5.23 -13.24 23.01
N LEU A 12 -4.04 -13.85 23.06
CA LEU A 12 -3.39 -14.23 24.32
C LEU A 12 -2.45 -13.14 24.86
N SER A 13 -1.60 -12.60 23.99
CA SER A 13 -0.63 -11.56 24.30
C SER A 13 -0.54 -10.56 23.15
N ASN A 14 -0.35 -9.28 23.49
CA ASN A 14 -0.20 -8.23 22.50
C ASN A 14 1.09 -8.40 21.68
N LEU A 15 2.19 -8.86 22.27
CA LEU A 15 3.45 -9.03 21.56
C LEU A 15 3.32 -10.10 20.46
N THR A 16 2.78 -11.27 20.78
CA THR A 16 2.66 -12.37 19.81
C THR A 16 1.63 -12.05 18.73
N SER A 17 0.51 -11.41 19.10
CA SER A 17 -0.49 -10.93 18.15
C SER A 17 0.06 -9.86 17.19
N LEU A 18 0.89 -8.95 17.69
CA LEU A 18 1.54 -7.91 16.88
C LEU A 18 2.50 -8.53 15.86
N LEU A 19 3.35 -9.46 16.30
CA LEU A 19 4.29 -10.16 15.42
C LEU A 19 3.55 -10.97 14.35
N ALA A 20 2.50 -11.70 14.74
CA ALA A 20 1.69 -12.48 13.82
C ALA A 20 0.97 -11.59 12.79
N TYR A 21 0.38 -10.47 13.24
CA TYR A 21 -0.28 -9.51 12.35
C TYR A 21 0.70 -9.02 11.27
N TRP A 22 1.87 -8.51 11.66
CA TRP A 22 2.83 -7.99 10.68
C TRP A 22 3.44 -9.08 9.80
N ALA A 23 3.64 -10.30 10.30
CA ALA A 23 4.05 -11.42 9.48
C ALA A 23 3.04 -11.69 8.34
N TYR A 24 1.74 -11.75 8.66
CA TYR A 24 0.70 -11.94 7.64
C TYR A 24 0.57 -10.75 6.68
N MET A 25 0.72 -9.52 7.17
CA MET A 25 0.73 -8.34 6.30
C MET A 25 1.89 -8.37 5.30
N ILE A 26 3.10 -8.70 5.77
CA ILE A 26 4.29 -8.79 4.91
C ILE A 26 4.13 -9.90 3.87
N ILE A 27 3.70 -11.09 4.29
CA ILE A 27 3.49 -12.23 3.37
C ILE A 27 2.39 -11.89 2.36
N GLY A 28 1.30 -11.25 2.80
CA GLY A 28 0.23 -10.82 1.90
C GLY A 28 0.72 -9.85 0.82
N LEU A 29 1.51 -8.85 1.22
CA LEU A 29 2.07 -7.88 0.28
C LEU A 29 3.07 -8.52 -0.70
N ASP A 30 3.89 -9.46 -0.23
CA ASP A 30 4.81 -10.23 -1.06
C ASP A 30 4.06 -11.04 -2.12
N TYR A 31 3.04 -11.82 -1.72
CA TYR A 31 2.24 -12.62 -2.65
C TYR A 31 1.44 -11.76 -3.64
N ASP A 32 0.95 -10.60 -3.22
CA ASP A 32 0.31 -9.64 -4.13
C ASP A 32 1.27 -9.05 -5.16
N SER A 33 2.56 -8.91 -4.81
CA SER A 33 3.56 -8.41 -5.75
C SER A 33 3.89 -9.43 -6.84
N TYR A 34 3.82 -10.73 -6.55
CA TYR A 34 4.12 -11.81 -7.52
C TYR A 34 2.90 -12.40 -8.23
N GLY A 35 1.70 -12.22 -7.66
CA GLY A 35 0.46 -12.80 -8.20
C GLY A 35 -0.73 -11.87 -8.02
N TYR A 36 -1.59 -11.82 -9.03
CA TYR A 36 -2.79 -10.97 -8.99
C TYR A 36 -3.69 -11.34 -7.80
N LEU A 37 -3.77 -10.42 -6.83
CA LEU A 37 -4.50 -10.56 -5.56
C LEU A 37 -4.11 -11.79 -4.72
N GLY A 38 -2.89 -12.33 -4.93
CA GLY A 38 -2.41 -13.56 -4.29
C GLY A 38 -2.29 -13.51 -2.77
N GLY A 39 -2.18 -12.30 -2.20
CA GLY A 39 -2.06 -12.05 -0.76
C GLY A 39 -3.34 -12.21 0.05
N GLY A 40 -4.49 -12.35 -0.61
CA GLY A 40 -5.83 -12.32 0.01
C GLY A 40 -5.98 -13.21 1.26
N PRO A 41 -5.60 -14.50 1.20
CA PRO A 41 -5.69 -15.40 2.35
C PRO A 41 -4.91 -14.91 3.58
N PHE A 42 -3.77 -14.25 3.37
CA PHE A 42 -2.93 -13.76 4.47
C PHE A 42 -3.48 -12.48 5.09
N PHE A 43 -4.01 -11.56 4.27
CA PHE A 43 -4.72 -10.40 4.79
C PHE A 43 -5.95 -10.79 5.60
N GLN A 44 -6.67 -11.85 5.20
CA GLN A 44 -7.77 -12.39 6.00
C GLN A 44 -7.32 -12.90 7.37
N GLN A 45 -6.12 -13.51 7.46
CA GLN A 45 -5.55 -13.90 8.76
C GLN A 45 -5.17 -12.68 9.60
N ALA A 46 -4.62 -11.63 9.00
CA ALA A 46 -4.34 -10.37 9.69
C ALA A 46 -5.63 -9.72 10.20
N GLU A 47 -6.72 -9.76 9.44
CA GLU A 47 -8.04 -9.28 9.87
C GLU A 47 -8.56 -10.10 11.07
N ASN A 48 -8.45 -11.43 11.03
CA ASN A 48 -8.84 -12.28 12.15
C ASN A 48 -8.10 -11.91 13.44
N ILE A 49 -6.79 -11.62 13.37
CA ILE A 49 -6.01 -11.18 14.52
C ILE A 49 -6.55 -9.86 15.08
N VAL A 50 -6.87 -8.90 14.21
CA VAL A 50 -7.50 -7.63 14.59
C VAL A 50 -8.84 -7.87 15.28
N GLN A 51 -9.69 -8.76 14.75
CA GLN A 51 -10.99 -9.08 15.36
C GLN A 51 -10.83 -9.74 16.73
N ASN A 52 -9.84 -10.62 16.91
CA ASN A 52 -9.57 -11.26 18.20
C ASN A 52 -9.03 -10.25 19.24
N ALA A 53 -8.36 -9.20 18.80
CA ALA A 53 -7.73 -8.19 19.66
C ALA A 53 -8.64 -6.98 19.98
N GLN A 54 -9.93 -6.98 19.61
CA GLN A 54 -10.84 -5.84 19.86
C GLN A 54 -11.01 -5.49 21.35
N ASN A 55 -10.79 -6.44 22.27
CA ASN A 55 -10.86 -6.19 23.72
C ASN A 55 -9.48 -5.93 24.37
N ALA A 56 -8.41 -5.89 23.57
CA ALA A 56 -7.08 -5.61 24.07
C ALA A 56 -7.01 -4.21 24.70
N ARG A 57 -6.19 -4.08 25.76
CA ARG A 57 -5.96 -2.80 26.44
C ARG A 57 -5.07 -1.89 25.59
N GLU A 58 -4.17 -2.49 24.84
CA GLU A 58 -3.25 -1.85 23.93
C GLU A 58 -3.99 -1.29 22.72
N GLY A 59 -3.55 -0.12 22.26
CA GLY A 59 -4.16 0.57 21.12
C GLY A 59 -3.66 0.08 19.77
N GLY A 60 -4.39 0.48 18.73
CA GLY A 60 -4.15 0.18 17.33
C GLY A 60 -4.94 -1.01 16.79
N TRP A 61 -5.78 -1.64 17.61
CA TRP A 61 -6.61 -2.79 17.22
C TRP A 61 -8.06 -2.38 16.92
N LYS A 62 -8.52 -1.22 17.36
CA LYS A 62 -9.93 -0.81 17.23
C LYS A 62 -10.09 0.32 16.20
N PRO A 63 -11.24 0.41 15.53
CA PRO A 63 -11.50 1.48 14.55
C PRO A 63 -11.45 2.88 15.16
N PHE A 64 -11.98 3.04 16.38
CA PHE A 64 -12.23 4.35 17.00
C PHE A 64 -11.04 4.89 17.84
N GLU A 65 -9.85 4.32 17.68
CA GLU A 65 -8.66 4.73 18.46
C GLU A 65 -7.88 5.89 17.82
N SER A 66 -8.11 6.19 16.54
CA SER A 66 -7.41 7.24 15.78
C SER A 66 -8.37 7.99 14.87
N LEU A 67 -8.34 9.32 14.92
CA LEU A 67 -9.17 10.19 14.07
C LEU A 67 -8.74 10.18 12.60
N ASP A 68 -7.48 9.81 12.32
CA ASP A 68 -6.88 9.77 10.98
C ASP A 68 -6.77 8.35 10.42
N HIS A 69 -7.45 7.39 11.05
CA HIS A 69 -7.48 5.97 10.65
C HIS A 69 -6.10 5.29 10.56
N LYS A 70 -5.05 5.85 11.18
CA LYS A 70 -3.69 5.26 11.16
C LYS A 70 -3.51 4.18 12.22
N ASN A 71 -4.07 3.01 11.96
CA ASN A 71 -3.89 1.84 12.84
C ASN A 71 -3.99 0.51 12.08
N ARG A 72 -3.73 -0.60 12.79
CA ARG A 72 -3.71 -1.95 12.20
C ARG A 72 -5.09 -2.39 11.71
N TYR A 73 -6.14 -1.96 12.41
CA TYR A 73 -7.51 -2.23 12.01
C TYR A 73 -7.80 -1.65 10.62
N TRP A 74 -7.56 -0.35 10.45
CA TRP A 74 -7.85 0.33 9.19
C TRP A 74 -6.93 -0.14 8.07
N LEU A 75 -5.65 -0.38 8.35
CA LEU A 75 -4.72 -0.86 7.32
C LEU A 75 -5.19 -2.18 6.68
N VAL A 76 -5.57 -3.19 7.47
CA VAL A 76 -6.03 -4.47 6.89
C VAL A 76 -7.42 -4.36 6.28
N THR A 77 -8.30 -3.55 6.89
CA THR A 77 -9.65 -3.28 6.39
C THR A 77 -9.59 -2.62 5.01
N ASP A 78 -8.73 -1.62 4.84
CA ASP A 78 -8.53 -0.92 3.58
C ASP A 78 -8.03 -1.88 2.49
N ILE A 79 -7.07 -2.75 2.82
CA ILE A 79 -6.53 -3.73 1.86
C ILE A 79 -7.60 -4.73 1.41
N LEU A 80 -8.47 -5.18 2.32
CA LEU A 80 -9.53 -6.15 1.99
C LEU A 80 -10.77 -5.51 1.36
N ASN A 81 -10.90 -4.19 1.40
CA ASN A 81 -12.05 -3.48 0.84
C ASN A 81 -12.04 -3.53 -0.70
N ASP A 82 -13.13 -4.05 -1.27
CA ASP A 82 -13.29 -4.15 -2.72
C ASP A 82 -13.26 -2.80 -3.45
N GLY A 83 -13.69 -1.71 -2.81
CA GLY A 83 -13.58 -0.36 -3.35
C GLY A 83 -12.14 0.14 -3.45
N TYR A 84 -11.22 -0.43 -2.67
CA TYR A 84 -9.79 -0.13 -2.69
C TYR A 84 -8.96 -1.21 -3.37
N ARG A 85 -9.60 -2.23 -3.96
CA ARG A 85 -8.95 -3.27 -4.78
C ARG A 85 -7.96 -2.69 -5.81
N PRO A 86 -8.22 -1.56 -6.50
CA PRO A 86 -7.26 -1.00 -7.44
C PRO A 86 -5.87 -0.71 -6.82
N LEU A 87 -5.76 -0.46 -5.51
CA LEU A 87 -4.47 -0.30 -4.83
C LEU A 87 -3.66 -1.60 -4.80
N ARG A 88 -4.33 -2.75 -4.64
CA ARG A 88 -3.68 -4.08 -4.72
C ARG A 88 -3.28 -4.41 -6.14
N GLU A 89 -4.13 -4.05 -7.11
CA GLU A 89 -3.79 -4.22 -8.52
C GLU A 89 -2.66 -3.29 -8.97
N PHE A 90 -2.54 -2.09 -8.37
CA PHE A 90 -1.38 -1.23 -8.52
C PHE A 90 -0.14 -1.97 -8.02
N ASN A 91 -0.18 -2.56 -6.83
CA ASN A 91 0.97 -3.29 -6.26
C ASN A 91 1.48 -4.39 -7.21
N TYR A 92 0.56 -5.19 -7.78
CA TYR A 92 0.90 -6.21 -8.77
C TYR A 92 1.48 -5.62 -10.07
N SER A 93 0.77 -4.67 -10.69
CA SER A 93 1.21 -4.08 -11.97
C SER A 93 2.54 -3.34 -11.83
N TYR A 94 2.74 -2.64 -10.72
CA TYR A 94 3.93 -1.84 -10.45
C TYR A 94 5.18 -2.72 -10.28
N HIS A 95 5.11 -3.78 -9.48
CA HIS A 95 6.26 -4.66 -9.24
C HIS A 95 6.46 -5.67 -10.39
N ARG A 96 5.45 -6.49 -10.68
CA ARG A 96 5.60 -7.63 -11.60
C ARG A 96 5.60 -7.24 -13.08
N MET A 97 4.78 -6.26 -13.44
CA MET A 97 4.63 -5.84 -14.84
C MET A 97 5.42 -4.56 -15.14
N GLY A 98 5.85 -3.84 -14.12
CA GLY A 98 6.67 -2.65 -14.22
C GLY A 98 8.14 -2.96 -13.96
N LEU A 99 8.51 -3.01 -12.68
CA LEU A 99 9.89 -3.14 -12.24
C LEU A 99 10.59 -4.40 -12.77
N ASP A 100 9.96 -5.57 -12.70
CA ASP A 100 10.54 -6.82 -13.22
C ASP A 100 10.80 -6.75 -14.74
N ILE A 101 9.96 -6.02 -15.50
CA ILE A 101 10.15 -5.84 -16.94
C ILE A 101 11.30 -4.88 -17.24
N MET A 102 11.53 -3.89 -16.37
CA MET A 102 12.57 -2.88 -16.57
C MET A 102 13.99 -3.46 -16.62
N ASP A 103 14.24 -4.66 -16.06
CA ASP A 103 15.53 -5.36 -16.17
C ASP A 103 15.97 -5.56 -17.63
N SER A 104 15.02 -5.87 -18.51
CA SER A 104 15.28 -6.09 -19.95
C SER A 104 14.77 -4.97 -20.84
N LYS A 105 13.72 -4.26 -20.40
CA LYS A 105 12.96 -3.31 -21.23
C LYS A 105 12.46 -2.12 -20.41
N VAL A 106 13.39 -1.25 -20.04
CA VAL A 106 13.14 -0.06 -19.22
C VAL A 106 11.93 0.77 -19.67
N ASN A 107 11.83 1.09 -20.97
CA ASN A 107 10.74 1.94 -21.47
C ASN A 107 9.36 1.25 -21.40
N GLU A 108 9.29 -0.06 -21.71
CA GLU A 108 8.03 -0.81 -21.60
C GLU A 108 7.58 -0.90 -20.14
N GLY A 109 8.49 -1.24 -19.22
CA GLY A 109 8.18 -1.32 -17.79
C GLY A 109 7.78 0.04 -17.20
N ARG A 110 8.46 1.13 -17.59
CA ARG A 110 8.13 2.48 -17.15
C ARG A 110 6.74 2.93 -17.63
N ALA A 111 6.37 2.60 -18.86
CA ALA A 111 5.04 2.90 -19.39
C ALA A 111 3.94 2.18 -18.59
N VAL A 112 4.17 0.90 -18.22
CA VAL A 112 3.24 0.15 -17.35
C VAL A 112 3.14 0.78 -15.96
N ILE A 113 4.26 1.24 -15.39
CA ILE A 113 4.24 1.95 -14.11
C ILE A 113 3.45 3.26 -14.22
N ALA A 114 3.62 4.01 -15.31
CA ALA A 114 2.85 5.24 -15.57
C ALA A 114 1.35 4.98 -15.64
N GLU A 115 0.92 3.93 -16.34
CA GLU A 115 -0.48 3.52 -16.43
C GLU A 115 -1.02 3.06 -15.06
N SER A 116 -0.21 2.34 -14.27
CA SER A 116 -0.62 1.87 -12.96
C SER A 116 -0.98 3.01 -11.98
N LEU A 117 -0.41 4.22 -12.16
CA LEU A 117 -0.76 5.39 -11.35
C LEU A 117 -2.24 5.77 -11.47
N ASP A 118 -2.91 5.46 -12.58
CA ASP A 118 -4.34 5.69 -12.75
C ASP A 118 -5.15 4.96 -11.68
N LYS A 119 -4.69 3.78 -11.23
CA LYS A 119 -5.37 2.99 -10.18
C LYS A 119 -5.33 3.72 -8.83
N LEU A 120 -4.21 4.36 -8.51
CA LEU A 120 -4.10 5.21 -7.32
C LEU A 120 -5.00 6.43 -7.44
N GLN A 121 -5.00 7.08 -8.61
CA GLN A 121 -5.84 8.24 -8.89
C GLN A 121 -7.32 7.92 -8.81
N MET A 122 -7.74 6.75 -9.30
CA MET A 122 -9.13 6.31 -9.27
C MET A 122 -9.63 6.20 -7.82
N VAL A 123 -8.89 5.50 -6.96
CA VAL A 123 -9.22 5.37 -5.54
C VAL A 123 -9.22 6.74 -4.84
N TYR A 124 -8.23 7.58 -5.14
CA TYR A 124 -8.18 8.93 -4.60
C TYR A 124 -9.35 9.82 -5.05
N ARG A 125 -9.90 9.63 -6.25
CA ARG A 125 -11.01 10.44 -6.77
C ARG A 125 -12.37 9.96 -6.29
N GLU A 126 -12.54 8.65 -6.15
CA GLU A 126 -13.79 8.06 -5.64
C GLU A 126 -14.04 8.45 -4.17
N LYS A 127 -12.98 8.67 -3.37
CA LYS A 127 -13.01 9.12 -1.96
C LYS A 127 -14.15 8.52 -1.11
N PRO A 128 -14.33 7.20 -1.02
CA PRO A 128 -15.33 6.66 -0.11
C PRO A 128 -14.96 6.88 1.37
N ASP A 129 -13.66 7.04 1.69
CA ASP A 129 -13.15 7.49 3.00
C ASP A 129 -12.07 8.57 2.78
N PRO A 130 -12.11 9.74 3.47
CA PRO A 130 -11.05 10.75 3.38
C PRO A 130 -9.69 10.30 3.95
N PHE A 131 -9.62 9.21 4.70
CA PHE A 131 -8.43 8.72 5.41
C PHE A 131 -8.02 7.30 4.99
N VAL A 132 -8.06 6.96 3.70
CA VAL A 132 -7.57 5.66 3.20
C VAL A 132 -6.08 5.52 3.53
N TYR A 133 -5.79 4.78 4.60
CA TYR A 133 -4.44 4.68 5.16
C TYR A 133 -3.53 3.87 4.21
N TRP A 134 -4.09 2.86 3.54
CA TRP A 134 -3.32 2.06 2.59
C TRP A 134 -2.76 2.88 1.41
N LEU A 135 -3.54 3.82 0.86
CA LEU A 135 -3.08 4.70 -0.21
C LEU A 135 -1.92 5.59 0.26
N GLN A 136 -2.03 6.19 1.45
CA GLN A 136 -0.96 7.02 2.01
C GLN A 136 0.32 6.21 2.20
N LEU A 137 0.22 4.97 2.70
CA LEU A 137 1.39 4.12 2.93
C LEU A 137 2.12 3.78 1.62
N ILE A 138 1.38 3.53 0.53
CA ILE A 138 1.97 3.33 -0.81
C ILE A 138 2.74 4.58 -1.25
N LEU A 139 2.13 5.76 -1.14
CA LEU A 139 2.73 7.03 -1.56
C LEU A 139 3.99 7.35 -0.75
N ASP A 140 3.93 7.20 0.57
CA ASP A 140 5.07 7.41 1.46
C ASP A 140 6.21 6.45 1.11
N ALA A 141 5.92 5.17 0.90
CA ALA A 141 6.92 4.14 0.62
C ALA A 141 7.53 4.25 -0.79
N LYS A 142 6.76 4.68 -1.79
CA LYS A 142 7.16 4.62 -3.21
C LYS A 142 7.47 5.97 -3.85
N SER A 143 7.20 7.08 -3.19
CA SER A 143 7.39 8.43 -3.76
C SER A 143 8.82 8.69 -4.27
N ASP A 144 9.86 8.33 -3.53
CA ASP A 144 11.26 8.51 -3.98
C ASP A 144 11.61 7.60 -5.16
N GLU A 145 11.11 6.36 -5.16
CA GLU A 145 11.29 5.40 -6.25
C GLU A 145 10.60 5.90 -7.54
N MET A 146 9.36 6.37 -7.44
CA MET A 146 8.62 6.97 -8.55
C MET A 146 9.35 8.19 -9.12
N ILE A 147 9.92 9.05 -8.27
CA ILE A 147 10.69 10.21 -8.73
C ILE A 147 11.87 9.74 -9.59
N ASN A 148 12.65 8.77 -9.10
CA ASN A 148 13.80 8.26 -9.85
C ASN A 148 13.38 7.60 -11.17
N ILE A 149 12.31 6.81 -11.16
CA ILE A 149 11.80 6.13 -12.36
C ILE A 149 11.36 7.13 -13.42
N PHE A 150 10.61 8.17 -13.03
CA PHE A 150 10.04 9.14 -13.97
C PHE A 150 11.02 10.26 -14.35
N SER A 151 12.04 10.53 -13.56
CA SER A 151 13.13 11.47 -13.92
C SER A 151 13.82 11.09 -15.24
N GLU A 152 13.77 9.82 -15.64
CA GLU A 152 14.32 9.31 -16.90
C GLU A 152 13.25 9.01 -17.97
N SER A 153 11.98 9.38 -17.75
CA SER A 153 10.88 9.18 -18.72
C SER A 153 10.87 10.21 -19.85
N PHE A 154 10.11 9.92 -20.90
CA PHE A 154 9.78 10.91 -21.92
C PHE A 154 8.90 12.02 -21.34
N THR A 155 8.94 13.21 -21.96
CA THR A 155 8.24 14.42 -21.48
C THR A 155 6.75 14.21 -21.24
N GLU A 156 6.08 13.47 -22.12
CA GLU A 156 4.64 13.19 -22.00
C GLU A 156 4.33 12.37 -20.74
N GLU A 157 5.08 11.29 -20.52
CA GLU A 157 4.93 10.42 -19.34
C GLU A 157 5.30 11.16 -18.04
N LYS A 158 6.38 11.95 -18.05
CA LYS A 158 6.76 12.84 -16.93
C LYS A 158 5.59 13.71 -16.51
N ASN A 159 5.00 14.42 -17.47
CA ASN A 159 3.90 15.34 -17.21
C ASN A 159 2.68 14.62 -16.66
N ARG A 160 2.32 13.47 -17.24
CA ARG A 160 1.21 12.65 -16.74
C ARG A 160 1.45 12.18 -15.30
N ALA A 161 2.61 11.61 -15.02
CA ALA A 161 2.95 11.10 -13.69
C ALA A 161 2.94 12.22 -12.64
N VAL A 162 3.58 13.36 -12.94
CA VAL A 162 3.60 14.53 -12.04
C VAL A 162 2.19 15.04 -11.76
N ASN A 163 1.34 15.17 -12.78
CA ASN A 163 -0.04 15.62 -12.60
C ASN A 163 -0.82 14.69 -11.67
N ILE A 164 -0.69 13.37 -11.85
CA ILE A 164 -1.36 12.38 -10.99
C ILE A 164 -0.80 12.47 -9.55
N LEU A 165 0.53 12.42 -9.38
CA LEU A 165 1.18 12.42 -8.08
C LEU A 165 0.87 13.69 -7.28
N GLN A 166 0.86 14.85 -7.92
CA GLN A 166 0.51 16.12 -7.27
C GLN A 166 -0.98 16.22 -6.92
N GLU A 167 -1.86 15.49 -7.61
CA GLU A 167 -3.29 15.43 -7.29
C GLU A 167 -3.55 14.55 -6.07
N ILE A 168 -2.97 13.36 -6.04
CA ILE A 168 -3.21 12.34 -5.01
C ILE A 168 -2.37 12.55 -3.75
N ASP A 169 -1.23 13.24 -3.86
CA ASP A 169 -0.33 13.54 -2.74
C ASP A 169 0.06 15.03 -2.73
N PRO A 170 -0.89 15.91 -2.40
CA PRO A 170 -0.69 17.36 -2.46
C PRO A 170 0.35 17.88 -1.46
N ALA A 171 0.63 17.13 -0.38
CA ALA A 171 1.62 17.52 0.63
C ALA A 171 3.07 17.43 0.09
N ASN A 172 3.31 16.55 -0.89
CA ASN A 172 4.63 16.33 -1.48
C ASN A 172 4.79 16.95 -2.88
N LYS A 173 3.97 17.93 -3.29
CA LYS A 173 4.06 18.57 -4.62
C LYS A 173 5.47 19.00 -5.01
N THR A 174 6.17 19.71 -4.11
CA THR A 174 7.54 20.18 -4.33
C THR A 174 8.53 19.02 -4.51
N LYS A 175 8.23 17.85 -3.94
CA LYS A 175 9.02 16.63 -4.12
C LYS A 175 8.91 16.14 -5.57
N TYR A 176 7.71 16.14 -6.14
CA TYR A 176 7.43 15.67 -7.50
C TYR A 176 7.92 16.63 -8.59
N ASP A 177 8.11 17.92 -8.30
CA ASP A 177 8.72 18.87 -9.25
C ASP A 177 10.13 18.43 -9.71
N LYS A 178 10.83 17.61 -8.91
CA LYS A 178 12.13 17.03 -9.26
C LYS A 178 12.10 16.15 -10.52
N ILE A 179 10.95 15.53 -10.81
CA ILE A 179 10.74 14.73 -12.04
C ILE A 179 10.91 15.62 -13.28
N GLN A 180 10.44 16.86 -13.22
CA GLN A 180 10.53 17.82 -14.33
C GLN A 180 11.91 18.50 -14.42
N ALA A 181 12.61 18.62 -13.29
CA ALA A 181 13.94 19.23 -13.24
C ALA A 181 15.07 18.34 -13.80
N SER A 182 14.80 17.06 -14.00
CA SER A 182 15.78 16.08 -14.49
C SER A 182 15.78 16.04 -16.02
N ASN A 183 16.94 16.35 -16.63
CA ASN A 183 17.17 16.34 -18.08
C ASN A 183 17.53 14.94 -18.59
#